data_AF-A0A6J8BZ66-F1
#
_entry.id   AF-A0A6J8BZ66-F1
#
_cell.length_a   1.000
_cell.length_b   1.000
_cell.length_c   1.000
_cell.angle_alpha   90.00
_cell.angle_beta   90.00
_cell.angle_gamma   90.00
#
_symmetry.space_group_name_H-M   'P 1'
#
loop_
_entity.id
_entity.type
_entity.pdbx_description
1 polymer ?
#
loop_
_entity_poly.entity_id
_entity_poly.type
_entity_poly.pdbx_seq_one_letter_code
_entity_poly.pdbx_strand_id
1 'polypeptide(L)'
;MSEVKSEVDKLKTNYDSKISHLHDKLNTIEFENGNLLEKNASLHSDLRKMRDVVDENNKKATESVRLGNWNEQYSHINPSEIVAMHRIPGKEGSPRPILIKFLRMDNKITLLRKKKSINEALKVRIGDDITKLNQGLLNRLYQHDNIVSSWYFNGHVYGSDEEGTSHRFEIFDDIAKKLKK
;
A
#
# COMPACT_ATOMS: atom_id res chain seq x y z
N MET A 1 60.39 -65.61 -37.92
CA MET A 1 59.86 -64.50 -38.75
C MET A 1 58.34 -64.60 -38.96
N SER A 2 57.79 -65.76 -39.35
CA SER A 2 56.33 -65.96 -39.52
C SER A 2 55.51 -65.82 -38.23
N GLU A 3 55.97 -66.46 -37.15
CA GLU A 3 55.25 -66.53 -35.86
C GLU A 3 55.17 -65.18 -35.15
N VAL A 4 56.28 -64.43 -35.12
CA VAL A 4 56.35 -63.06 -34.60
C VAL A 4 55.40 -62.12 -35.35
N LYS A 5 55.22 -62.30 -36.66
CA LYS A 5 54.33 -61.47 -37.47
C LYS A 5 52.86 -61.73 -37.12
N SER A 6 52.48 -63.01 -36.94
CA SER A 6 51.16 -63.41 -36.45
C SER A 6 50.84 -62.84 -35.06
N GLU A 7 51.81 -62.86 -34.14
CA GLU A 7 51.64 -62.32 -32.79
C GLU A 7 51.40 -60.80 -32.82
N VAL A 8 52.16 -60.08 -33.66
CA VAL A 8 52.01 -58.64 -33.87
C VAL A 8 50.64 -58.29 -34.47
N ASP A 9 50.15 -59.07 -35.43
CA ASP A 9 48.84 -58.84 -36.06
C ASP A 9 47.68 -59.08 -35.08
N LYS A 10 47.79 -60.08 -34.20
CA LYS A 10 46.83 -60.33 -33.11
C LYS A 10 46.82 -59.19 -32.07
N LEU A 11 48.00 -58.70 -31.69
CA LEU A 11 48.12 -57.56 -30.79
C LEU A 11 47.47 -56.31 -31.41
N LYS A 12 47.76 -56.06 -32.69
CA LYS A 12 47.22 -54.92 -33.42
C LYS A 12 45.69 -54.94 -33.48
N THR A 13 45.11 -56.07 -33.88
CA THR A 13 43.64 -56.24 -33.91
C THR A 13 42.98 -56.08 -32.53
N ASN A 14 43.63 -56.53 -31.46
CA ASN A 14 43.14 -56.34 -30.09
C ASN A 14 43.19 -54.85 -29.67
N TYR A 15 44.28 -54.15 -29.99
CA TYR A 15 44.39 -52.70 -29.75
C TYR A 15 43.37 -51.91 -30.57
N ASP A 16 43.17 -52.24 -31.84
CA ASP A 16 42.18 -51.59 -32.70
C ASP A 16 40.75 -51.77 -32.15
N SER A 17 40.42 -52.98 -31.69
CA SER A 17 39.13 -53.26 -31.04
C SER A 17 38.93 -52.45 -29.76
N LYS A 18 40.00 -52.32 -28.94
CA LYS A 18 39.97 -51.55 -27.70
C LYS A 18 39.85 -50.04 -27.97
N ILE A 19 40.53 -49.53 -29.00
CA ILE A 19 40.43 -48.14 -29.45
C ILE A 19 39.00 -47.85 -29.91
N SER A 20 38.40 -48.74 -30.71
CA SER A 20 37.01 -48.60 -31.16
C SER A 20 36.04 -48.53 -29.98
N HIS A 21 36.16 -49.44 -29.01
CA HIS A 21 35.29 -49.48 -27.84
C HIS A 21 35.45 -48.23 -26.94
N LEU A 22 36.67 -47.70 -26.83
CA LEU A 22 36.93 -46.45 -26.11
C LEU A 22 36.32 -45.25 -26.84
N HIS A 23 36.36 -45.24 -28.18
CA HIS A 23 35.71 -44.21 -28.99
C HIS A 23 34.19 -44.19 -28.78
N ASP A 24 33.54 -45.36 -28.79
CA ASP A 24 32.09 -45.45 -28.57
C ASP A 24 31.69 -44.94 -27.18
N LYS A 25 32.48 -45.27 -26.15
CA LYS A 25 32.27 -44.74 -24.80
C LYS A 25 32.47 -43.23 -24.74
N LEU A 26 33.50 -42.71 -25.42
CA LEU A 26 33.77 -41.29 -25.47
C LEU A 26 32.60 -40.53 -26.12
N ASN A 27 32.10 -41.02 -27.25
CA ASN A 27 30.92 -40.47 -27.93
C ASN A 27 29.67 -40.50 -27.04
N THR A 28 29.46 -41.58 -26.29
CA THR A 28 28.32 -41.70 -25.37
C THR A 28 28.40 -40.66 -24.25
N ILE A 29 29.58 -40.51 -23.65
CA ILE A 29 29.81 -39.53 -22.57
C ILE A 29 29.67 -38.10 -23.08
N GLU A 30 30.17 -37.80 -24.28
CA GLU A 30 30.02 -36.48 -24.91
C GLU A 30 28.56 -36.12 -25.14
N PHE A 31 27.76 -37.08 -25.62
CA PHE A 31 26.33 -36.90 -25.81
C PHE A 31 25.60 -36.65 -24.48
N GLU A 32 25.90 -37.45 -23.45
CA GLU A 32 25.32 -37.27 -22.11
C GLU A 32 25.69 -35.93 -21.48
N ASN A 33 26.96 -35.50 -21.62
CA ASN A 33 27.40 -34.19 -21.15
C ASN A 33 26.67 -33.05 -21.84
N GLY A 34 26.44 -33.16 -23.16
CA GLY A 34 25.64 -32.18 -23.90
C GLY A 34 24.23 -32.03 -23.33
N ASN A 35 23.55 -33.16 -23.11
CA ASN A 35 22.20 -33.17 -22.53
C ASN A 35 22.17 -32.60 -21.11
N LEU A 36 23.18 -32.90 -20.28
CA LEU A 36 23.26 -32.37 -18.92
C LEU A 36 23.48 -30.86 -18.91
N LEU A 37 24.31 -30.33 -19.81
CA LEU A 37 24.53 -28.89 -19.94
C LEU A 37 23.25 -28.16 -20.35
N GLU A 38 22.50 -28.69 -21.31
CA GLU A 38 21.23 -28.13 -21.74
C GLU A 38 20.18 -28.13 -20.62
N LYS A 39 20.06 -29.26 -19.91
CA LYS A 39 19.15 -29.37 -18.75
C LYS A 39 19.51 -28.39 -17.64
N ASN A 40 20.81 -28.22 -17.37
CA ASN A 40 21.29 -27.28 -16.36
C ASN A 40 20.97 -25.83 -16.75
N ALA A 41 21.13 -25.47 -18.03
CA ALA A 41 20.75 -24.16 -18.54
C ALA A 41 19.23 -23.89 -18.40
N SER A 42 18.40 -24.88 -18.70
CA SER A 42 16.94 -24.77 -18.53
C SER A 42 16.57 -24.57 -17.05
N LEU A 43 17.13 -25.36 -16.14
CA LEU A 43 16.86 -25.25 -14.70
C LEU A 43 17.28 -23.89 -14.14
N HIS A 44 18.41 -23.35 -14.57
CA HIS A 44 18.84 -22.00 -14.18
C HIS A 44 17.87 -20.91 -14.65
N SER A 45 17.34 -21.03 -15.88
CA SER A 45 16.32 -20.12 -16.40
C SER A 45 15.04 -20.14 -15.56
N ASP A 46 14.57 -21.33 -15.19
CA ASP A 46 13.34 -21.48 -14.41
C ASP A 46 13.51 -21.04 -12.95
N LEU A 47 14.67 -21.30 -12.33
CA LEU A 47 15.00 -20.77 -11.01
C LEU A 47 14.97 -19.24 -10.98
N ARG A 48 15.43 -18.59 -12.06
CA ARG A 48 15.37 -17.13 -12.17
C ARG A 48 13.94 -16.62 -12.23
N LYS A 49 13.10 -17.23 -13.08
CA LYS A 49 11.66 -16.87 -13.17
C LYS A 49 10.95 -17.08 -11.84
N MET A 50 11.19 -18.18 -11.15
CA MET A 50 10.58 -18.45 -9.84
C MET A 50 11.01 -17.42 -8.79
N ARG A 51 12.28 -17.00 -8.80
CA ARG A 51 12.76 -15.95 -7.91
C ARG A 51 12.03 -14.63 -8.15
N ASP A 52 11.85 -14.23 -9.40
CA ASP A 52 11.14 -12.99 -9.75
C ASP A 52 9.68 -13.02 -9.26
N VAL A 53 8.99 -14.16 -9.41
CA VAL A 53 7.62 -14.37 -8.91
C VAL A 53 7.55 -14.28 -7.38
N VAL A 54 8.52 -14.89 -6.67
CA VAL A 54 8.58 -14.83 -5.21
C VAL A 54 8.82 -13.40 -4.73
N ASP A 55 9.71 -12.65 -5.38
CA ASP A 55 9.98 -11.26 -5.05
C ASP A 55 8.76 -10.36 -5.29
N GLU A 56 8.01 -10.59 -6.36
CA GLU A 56 6.76 -9.88 -6.62
C GLU A 56 5.67 -10.21 -5.59
N ASN A 57 5.52 -11.49 -5.25
CA ASN A 57 4.56 -11.92 -4.23
C ASN A 57 4.89 -11.37 -2.85
N ASN A 58 6.18 -11.33 -2.48
CA ASN A 58 6.62 -10.72 -1.22
C ASN A 58 6.27 -9.22 -1.19
N LYS A 59 6.45 -8.48 -2.29
CA LYS A 59 6.04 -7.07 -2.36
C LYS A 59 4.54 -6.92 -2.17
N LYS A 60 3.73 -7.71 -2.89
CA LYS A 60 2.26 -7.69 -2.77
C LYS A 60 1.77 -8.08 -1.38
N ALA A 61 2.36 -9.09 -0.76
CA ALA A 61 2.04 -9.53 0.60
C ALA A 61 2.35 -8.42 1.62
N THR A 62 3.54 -7.82 1.52
CA THR A 62 3.94 -6.69 2.38
C THR A 62 2.96 -5.52 2.26
N GLU A 63 2.57 -5.16 1.04
CA GLU A 63 1.61 -4.09 0.80
C GLU A 63 0.21 -4.44 1.32
N SER A 64 -0.23 -5.68 1.16
CA SER A 64 -1.52 -6.18 1.67
C SER A 64 -1.58 -6.16 3.20
N VAL A 65 -0.52 -6.61 3.88
CA VAL A 65 -0.41 -6.53 5.35
C VAL A 65 -0.41 -5.07 5.81
N ARG A 66 0.29 -4.20 5.09
CA ARG A 66 0.26 -2.76 5.35
C ARG A 66 -1.18 -2.26 5.30
N LEU A 67 -1.89 -2.47 4.19
CA LEU A 67 -3.29 -2.06 3.98
C LEU A 67 -4.26 -2.68 5.01
N GLY A 68 -4.07 -3.94 5.40
CA GLY A 68 -4.84 -4.60 6.45
C GLY A 68 -4.67 -3.91 7.80
N ASN A 69 -3.43 -3.60 8.19
CA ASN A 69 -3.14 -2.86 9.42
C ASN A 69 -3.73 -1.43 9.40
N TRP A 70 -3.83 -0.80 8.22
CA TRP A 70 -4.53 0.49 8.09
C TRP A 70 -6.03 0.37 8.40
N ASN A 71 -6.68 -0.74 8.08
CA ASN A 71 -8.09 -0.96 8.43
C ASN A 71 -8.30 -1.15 9.94
N GLU A 72 -7.35 -1.77 10.65
CA GLU A 72 -7.45 -1.96 12.10
C GLU A 72 -7.04 -0.71 12.92
N GLN A 73 -6.06 0.07 12.48
CA GLN A 73 -5.51 1.17 13.31
C GLN A 73 -6.29 2.49 13.23
N TYR A 74 -6.90 2.84 12.11
CA TYR A 74 -7.28 4.25 11.85
C TYR A 74 -8.72 4.62 12.15
N SER A 75 -9.64 3.68 12.18
CA SER A 75 -10.97 3.80 12.82
C SER A 75 -11.75 2.56 12.44
N HIS A 76 -12.01 1.66 13.40
CA HIS A 76 -12.92 0.54 13.17
C HIS A 76 -14.35 1.09 13.11
N ILE A 77 -14.71 1.69 11.97
CA ILE A 77 -16.08 2.13 11.68
C ILE A 77 -16.73 0.96 11.00
N ASN A 78 -17.69 0.34 11.68
CA ASN A 78 -18.43 -0.75 11.09
C ASN A 78 -19.36 -0.15 10.00
N PRO A 79 -19.45 -0.72 8.79
CA PRO A 79 -20.39 -0.26 7.78
C PRO A 79 -21.83 -0.12 8.27
N SER A 80 -22.25 -0.93 9.26
CA SER A 80 -23.58 -0.82 9.91
C SER A 80 -23.80 0.50 10.65
N GLU A 81 -22.74 1.25 10.94
CA GLU A 81 -22.77 2.54 11.61
C GLU A 81 -22.88 3.72 10.62
N ILE A 82 -22.92 3.44 9.32
CA ILE A 82 -23.18 4.43 8.27
C ILE A 82 -24.66 4.36 7.90
N VAL A 83 -25.39 5.42 8.21
CA VAL A 83 -26.83 5.53 7.88
C VAL A 83 -27.02 5.84 6.40
N ALA A 84 -26.19 6.74 5.87
CA ALA A 84 -26.25 7.14 4.47
C ALA A 84 -24.88 7.60 3.99
N MET A 85 -24.59 7.37 2.71
CA MET A 85 -23.37 7.82 2.04
C MET A 85 -23.68 8.17 0.60
N HIS A 86 -23.52 9.45 0.22
CA HIS A 86 -23.91 9.97 -1.09
C HIS A 86 -22.82 10.87 -1.67
N ARG A 87 -22.63 10.83 -3.00
CA ARG A 87 -21.76 11.78 -3.70
C ARG A 87 -22.54 13.06 -3.99
N ILE A 88 -21.94 14.21 -3.69
CA ILE A 88 -22.52 15.52 -4.01
C ILE A 88 -21.81 16.14 -5.23
N PRO A 89 -22.44 17.07 -5.95
CA PRO A 89 -21.79 17.80 -7.02
C PRO A 89 -20.49 18.46 -6.52
N GLY A 90 -19.41 18.27 -7.29
CA GLY A 90 -18.09 18.83 -7.01
C GLY A 90 -17.64 19.77 -8.11
N LYS A 91 -16.41 20.29 -8.00
CA LYS A 91 -15.80 21.10 -9.05
C LYS A 91 -15.53 20.24 -10.29
N GLU A 92 -15.76 20.81 -11.46
CA GLU A 92 -15.48 20.15 -12.74
C GLU A 92 -14.00 19.72 -12.83
N GLY A 93 -13.77 18.52 -13.36
CA GLY A 93 -12.43 17.90 -13.42
C GLY A 93 -11.90 17.35 -12.10
N SER A 94 -12.62 17.50 -10.97
CA SER A 94 -12.22 16.93 -9.67
C SER A 94 -13.14 15.79 -9.22
N PRO A 95 -12.65 14.84 -8.39
CA PRO A 95 -13.49 13.80 -7.81
C PRO A 95 -14.64 14.39 -7.01
N ARG A 96 -15.87 13.93 -7.28
CA ARG A 96 -17.07 14.36 -6.54
C ARG A 96 -16.95 13.99 -5.05
N PRO A 97 -17.09 14.95 -4.12
CA PRO A 97 -16.98 14.68 -2.70
C PRO A 97 -18.12 13.76 -2.21
N ILE A 98 -17.86 13.07 -1.10
CA ILE A 98 -18.79 12.13 -0.48
C ILE A 98 -19.27 12.72 0.84
N LEU A 99 -20.59 12.81 1.02
CA LEU A 99 -21.23 13.13 2.28
C LEU A 99 -21.61 11.83 3.00
N ILE A 100 -21.26 11.73 4.27
CA ILE A 100 -21.47 10.54 5.10
C ILE A 100 -22.28 10.93 6.34
N LYS A 101 -23.38 10.23 6.60
CA LYS A 101 -24.15 10.33 7.84
C LYS A 101 -23.86 9.12 8.71
N PHE A 102 -23.26 9.36 9.88
CA PHE A 102 -23.04 8.34 10.90
C PHE A 102 -24.29 8.11 11.74
N LEU A 103 -24.46 6.87 12.20
CA LEU A 103 -25.50 6.47 13.14
C LEU A 103 -25.23 7.06 14.54
N ARG A 104 -23.96 7.05 14.95
CA ARG A 104 -23.50 7.58 16.25
C ARG A 104 -22.47 8.68 16.05
N MET A 105 -22.58 9.74 16.85
CA MET A 105 -21.65 10.88 16.79
C MET A 105 -20.24 10.51 17.26
N ASP A 106 -20.08 9.54 18.16
CA ASP A 106 -18.76 9.12 18.66
C ASP A 106 -17.85 8.60 17.54
N ASN A 107 -18.42 7.94 16.54
CA ASN A 107 -17.68 7.43 15.39
C ASN A 107 -17.19 8.56 14.50
N LYS A 108 -18.05 9.57 14.28
CA LYS A 108 -17.67 10.81 13.61
C LYS A 108 -16.54 11.51 14.36
N ILE A 109 -16.65 11.64 15.69
CA ILE A 109 -15.62 12.29 16.53
C ILE A 109 -14.31 11.51 16.43
N THR A 110 -14.36 10.17 16.51
CA THR A 110 -13.19 9.29 16.41
C THR A 110 -12.51 9.44 15.05
N LEU A 111 -13.28 9.46 13.95
CA LEU A 111 -12.78 9.73 12.61
C LEU A 111 -12.10 11.10 12.52
N LEU A 112 -12.75 12.14 13.03
CA LEU A 112 -12.25 13.51 12.99
C LEU A 112 -10.97 13.71 13.83
N ARG A 113 -10.82 12.98 14.95
CA ARG A 113 -9.58 12.97 15.74
C ARG A 113 -8.42 12.34 14.97
N LYS A 114 -8.68 11.26 14.23
CA LYS A 114 -7.68 10.54 13.43
C LYS A 114 -7.52 11.08 12.00
N LYS A 115 -8.29 12.10 11.61
CA LYS A 115 -8.35 12.62 10.23
C LYS A 115 -7.00 13.05 9.68
N LYS A 116 -6.11 13.61 10.51
CA LYS A 116 -4.79 14.07 10.05
C LYS A 116 -3.98 12.91 9.47
N SER A 117 -3.87 11.82 10.24
CA SER A 117 -3.14 10.63 9.81
C SER A 117 -3.81 9.95 8.61
N ILE A 118 -5.14 9.93 8.55
CA ILE A 118 -5.88 9.36 7.41
C ILE A 118 -5.68 10.20 6.14
N ASN A 119 -5.74 11.54 6.26
CA ASN A 119 -5.54 12.46 5.14
C ASN A 119 -4.14 12.33 4.56
N GLU A 120 -3.12 12.22 5.40
CA GLU A 120 -1.72 12.05 4.99
C GLU A 120 -1.51 10.70 4.28
N ALA A 121 -2.09 9.63 4.82
CA ALA A 121 -1.91 8.27 4.30
C ALA A 121 -2.64 8.01 2.99
N LEU A 122 -3.92 8.41 2.91
CA LEU A 122 -4.78 8.15 1.76
C LEU A 122 -4.78 9.31 0.75
N LYS A 123 -4.09 10.41 1.05
CA LYS A 123 -4.08 11.64 0.24
C LYS A 123 -5.51 12.16 -0.02
N VAL A 124 -6.37 12.06 0.99
CA VAL A 124 -7.77 12.53 0.95
C VAL A 124 -7.94 13.72 1.90
N ARG A 125 -9.04 14.47 1.73
CA ARG A 125 -9.43 15.53 2.66
C ARG A 125 -10.73 15.16 3.36
N ILE A 126 -10.63 14.90 4.67
CA ILE A 126 -11.78 14.71 5.56
C ILE A 126 -12.03 16.00 6.35
N GLY A 127 -13.28 16.43 6.39
CA GLY A 127 -13.72 17.60 7.15
C GLY A 127 -15.18 17.50 7.56
N ASP A 128 -15.58 18.35 8.50
CA ASP A 128 -16.98 18.52 8.84
C ASP A 128 -17.74 19.21 7.71
N ASP A 129 -19.01 18.83 7.55
CA ASP A 129 -19.97 19.60 6.76
C ASP A 129 -20.44 20.79 7.60
N ILE A 130 -19.94 21.97 7.25
CA ILE A 130 -20.21 23.24 7.95
C ILE A 130 -20.94 24.17 6.97
N THR A 131 -22.01 24.79 7.43
CA THR A 131 -22.74 25.78 6.61
C THR A 131 -21.84 26.97 6.28
N LYS A 132 -22.07 27.63 5.14
CA LYS A 132 -21.29 28.81 4.74
C LYS A 132 -21.30 29.93 5.80
N LEU A 133 -22.44 30.11 6.49
CA LEU A 133 -22.58 31.10 7.56
C LEU A 133 -21.72 30.74 8.78
N ASN A 134 -21.72 29.47 9.20
CA ASN A 134 -20.89 29.01 10.31
C ASN A 134 -19.41 29.05 9.95
N GLN A 135 -19.05 28.74 8.71
CA GLN A 135 -17.68 28.89 8.23
C GLN A 135 -17.26 30.37 8.24
N GLY A 136 -18.15 31.29 7.86
CA GLY A 136 -17.92 32.73 7.96
C GLY A 136 -17.75 33.20 9.41
N LEU A 137 -18.55 32.68 10.34
CA LEU A 137 -18.40 32.94 11.78
C LEU A 137 -17.06 32.45 12.32
N LEU A 138 -16.65 31.22 11.99
CA LEU A 138 -15.33 30.69 12.36
C LEU A 138 -14.19 31.59 11.86
N ASN A 139 -14.27 32.03 10.60
CA ASN A 139 -13.24 32.91 10.02
C ASN A 139 -13.19 34.25 10.75
N ARG A 140 -14.35 34.83 11.12
CA ARG A 140 -14.41 36.08 11.92
C ARG A 140 -13.81 35.89 13.31
N LEU A 141 -14.10 34.76 13.97
CA LEU A 141 -13.53 34.46 15.29
C LEU A 141 -12.00 34.28 15.21
N TYR A 142 -11.51 33.61 14.17
CA TYR A 142 -10.06 33.41 13.98
C TYR A 142 -9.29 34.73 13.75
N GLN A 143 -9.97 35.77 13.24
CA GLN A 143 -9.39 37.09 12.99
C GLN A 143 -9.56 38.05 14.17
N HIS A 144 -10.26 37.65 15.23
CA HIS A 144 -10.57 38.53 16.35
C HIS A 144 -9.47 38.44 17.40
N ASP A 145 -8.89 39.58 17.80
CA ASP A 145 -7.69 39.63 18.67
C ASP A 145 -7.88 38.88 20.00
N ASN A 146 -9.05 39.01 20.63
CA ASN A 146 -9.34 38.38 21.92
C ASN A 146 -9.74 36.88 21.84
N ILE A 147 -9.61 36.23 20.67
CA ILE A 147 -9.93 34.81 20.48
C ILE A 147 -8.65 34.05 20.16
N VAL A 148 -8.26 33.15 21.06
CA VAL A 148 -7.07 32.31 20.90
C VAL A 148 -7.32 31.16 19.93
N SER A 149 -8.51 30.57 19.98
CA SER A 149 -8.88 29.45 19.11
C SER A 149 -10.38 29.41 18.87
N SER A 150 -10.79 28.86 17.72
CA SER A 150 -12.20 28.62 17.40
C SER A 150 -12.39 27.27 16.72
N TRP A 151 -13.51 26.62 17.00
CA TRP A 151 -13.84 25.31 16.45
C TRP A 151 -15.35 25.13 16.29
N TYR A 152 -15.73 24.21 15.41
CA TYR A 152 -17.11 23.80 15.21
C TYR A 152 -17.33 22.45 15.89
N PHE A 153 -18.40 22.35 16.68
CA PHE A 153 -18.76 21.11 17.35
C PHE A 153 -20.28 21.01 17.49
N ASN A 154 -20.83 19.86 17.13
CA ASN A 154 -22.25 19.52 17.30
C ASN A 154 -23.24 20.61 16.80
N GLY A 155 -22.99 21.21 15.64
CA GLY A 155 -23.88 22.24 15.08
C GLY A 155 -23.61 23.65 15.56
N HIS A 156 -22.67 23.85 16.50
CA HIS A 156 -22.39 25.13 17.12
C HIS A 156 -20.94 25.55 16.90
N VAL A 157 -20.72 26.86 16.87
CA VAL A 157 -19.39 27.45 16.78
C VAL A 157 -18.97 27.89 18.18
N TYR A 158 -17.74 27.54 18.55
CA TYR A 158 -17.13 27.88 19.82
C TYR A 158 -15.84 28.67 19.60
N GLY A 159 -15.49 29.51 20.56
CA GLY A 159 -14.19 30.17 20.64
C GLY A 159 -13.68 30.22 22.07
N SER A 160 -12.37 30.10 22.25
CA SER A 160 -11.69 30.30 23.53
C SER A 160 -11.07 31.69 23.56
N ASP A 161 -11.27 32.41 24.66
CA ASP A 161 -10.56 33.66 24.95
C ASP A 161 -9.15 33.41 25.51
N GLU A 162 -8.44 34.50 25.81
CA GLU A 162 -7.10 34.48 26.41
C GLU A 162 -7.07 33.88 27.82
N GLU A 163 -8.19 33.93 28.54
CA GLU A 163 -8.33 33.34 29.88
C GLU A 163 -8.59 31.81 29.82
N GLY A 164 -8.77 31.26 28.61
CA GLY A 164 -9.08 29.86 28.38
C GLY A 164 -10.57 29.52 28.54
N THR A 165 -11.43 30.53 28.71
CA THR A 165 -12.88 30.34 28.80
C THR A 165 -13.47 30.13 27.41
N SER A 166 -14.28 29.08 27.29
CA SER A 166 -14.93 28.71 26.03
C SER A 166 -16.32 29.32 25.93
N HIS A 167 -16.56 30.08 24.87
CA HIS A 167 -17.83 30.73 24.58
C HIS A 167 -18.47 30.12 23.33
N ARG A 168 -19.79 29.88 23.37
CA ARG A 168 -20.57 29.50 22.18
C ARG A 168 -21.01 30.75 21.44
N PHE A 169 -20.84 30.81 20.13
CA PHE A 169 -21.24 31.94 19.28
C PHE A 169 -22.36 31.55 18.31
N GLU A 170 -23.31 32.46 18.13
CA GLU A 170 -24.34 32.40 17.09
C GLU A 170 -23.95 33.29 15.90
N ILE A 171 -24.56 33.06 14.74
CA ILE A 171 -24.19 33.68 13.45
C ILE A 171 -24.20 35.23 13.51
N PHE A 172 -25.09 35.81 14.30
CA PHE A 172 -25.29 37.26 14.41
C PHE A 172 -24.77 37.85 15.72
N ASP A 173 -24.02 37.09 16.51
CA ASP A 173 -23.45 37.61 17.75
C ASP A 173 -22.42 38.71 17.49
N ASP A 174 -22.46 39.72 18.36
CA ASP A 174 -21.40 40.72 18.48
C ASP A 174 -20.29 40.15 19.40
N ILE A 175 -19.19 39.73 18.77
CA ILE A 175 -18.08 39.02 19.44
C ILE A 175 -17.54 39.86 20.61
N ALA A 176 -17.32 41.16 20.40
CA ALA A 176 -16.74 42.05 21.41
C ALA A 176 -17.67 42.23 22.62
N LYS A 177 -18.99 42.29 22.42
CA LYS A 177 -19.95 42.38 23.53
C LYS A 177 -20.02 41.08 24.33
N LYS A 178 -19.88 39.94 23.66
CA LYS A 178 -20.02 38.62 24.28
C LYS A 178 -18.84 38.29 25.20
N LEU A 179 -17.65 38.79 24.89
CA LEU A 179 -16.43 38.60 25.67
C LEU A 179 -16.30 39.54 26.89
N LYS A 180 -17.12 40.59 26.99
CA LYS A 180 -17.04 41.60 28.07
C LYS A 180 -17.80 41.22 29.35
N LYS A 181 -18.07 39.93 29.58
CA LYS A 181 -19.00 39.48 30.63
C LYS A 181 -18.28 38.94 31.85
#